data_AF-A0A1F7IQH8-F1
#
_entry.id   AF-A0A1F7IQH8-F1
#
_cell.length_a   1.000
_cell.length_b   1.000
_cell.length_c   1.000
_cell.angle_alpha   90.00
_cell.angle_beta   90.00
_cell.angle_gamma   90.00
#
_symmetry.space_group_name_H-M   'P 1'
#
loop_
_entity.id
_entity.type
_entity.pdbx_description
1 polymer ?
#
loop_
_entity_poly.entity_id
_entity_poly.type
_entity_poly.pdbx_seq_one_letter_code
_entity_poly.pdbx_strand_id
1 'polypeptide(L)' 'MVLVSKKKGESKDKLFRKFTKIFIEENIVDEVRNKLFYKKPSLLRKEKEKELLRTRSRQGYPKKTIRK' A
#
# COMPACT_ATOMS: atom_id res chain seq x y z
N MET A 1 -5.51 -8.97 -9.26
CA MET A 1 -6.36 -8.68 -10.45
C MET A 1 -7.77 -8.57 -9.92
N VAL A 2 -8.36 -7.37 -9.98
CA VAL A 2 -9.61 -7.08 -9.26
C VAL A 2 -10.81 -7.30 -10.16
N LEU A 3 -11.67 -8.25 -9.80
CA LEU A 3 -12.97 -8.45 -10.44
C LEU A 3 -14.08 -7.97 -9.50
N VAL A 4 -14.88 -6.99 -9.95
CA VAL A 4 -16.06 -6.52 -9.21
C VAL A 4 -17.30 -6.73 -10.05
N SER A 5 -18.15 -7.66 -9.63
CA SER A 5 -19.44 -7.94 -10.27
C SER A 5 -20.56 -7.13 -9.62
N LYS A 6 -21.44 -6.53 -10.42
CA LYS A 6 -22.62 -5.82 -9.95
C LYS A 6 -23.76 -6.78 -9.56
N LYS A 7 -24.35 -6.60 -8.39
CA LYS A 7 -25.60 -7.30 -8.03
C LYS A 7 -26.84 -6.49 -8.43
N LYS A 8 -27.96 -7.17 -8.72
CA LYS A 8 -29.25 -6.54 -9.05
C LYS A 8 -29.68 -5.66 -7.85
N GLY A 9 -29.85 -4.36 -8.07
CA GLY A 9 -30.21 -3.39 -7.03
C GLY A 9 -29.06 -2.57 -6.42
N GLU A 10 -27.79 -2.83 -6.77
CA GLU A 10 -26.69 -1.97 -6.32
C GLU A 10 -26.56 -0.68 -7.16
N SER A 11 -26.41 0.46 -6.49
CA SER A 11 -26.01 1.72 -7.12
C SER A 11 -24.58 1.65 -7.64
N LYS A 12 -24.31 2.37 -8.74
CA LYS A 12 -22.97 2.47 -9.36
C LYS A 12 -21.93 2.99 -8.36
N ASP A 13 -22.28 3.94 -7.50
CA ASP A 13 -21.35 4.51 -6.51
C ASP A 13 -20.85 3.50 -5.50
N LYS A 14 -21.72 2.57 -5.09
CA LYS A 14 -21.36 1.51 -4.14
C LYS A 14 -20.37 0.52 -4.77
N LEU A 15 -20.50 0.28 -6.07
CA LEU A 15 -19.58 -0.53 -6.86
C LEU A 15 -18.19 0.12 -6.92
N PHE A 16 -18.12 1.42 -7.22
CA PHE A 16 -16.85 2.16 -7.26
C PHE A 16 -16.16 2.16 -5.90
N ARG A 17 -16.90 2.38 -4.81
CA ARG A 17 -16.33 2.32 -3.45
C ARG A 17 -15.75 0.94 -3.14
N LYS A 18 -16.47 -0.13 -3.52
CA LYS A 18 -16.00 -1.51 -3.32
C LYS A 18 -14.74 -1.79 -4.14
N PHE A 19 -14.71 -1.35 -5.40
CA PHE A 19 -13.51 -1.44 -6.24
C PHE A 19 -12.34 -0.70 -5.61
N THR A 20 -12.51 0.57 -5.24
CA THR A 20 -11.44 1.38 -4.62
C THR A 20 -10.91 0.72 -3.35
N LYS A 21 -11.80 0.16 -2.51
CA LYS A 21 -11.38 -0.55 -1.30
C LYS A 21 -10.51 -1.78 -1.64
N ILE A 22 -10.98 -2.66 -2.52
CA ILE A 22 -10.23 -3.87 -2.90
C ILE A 22 -8.91 -3.51 -3.60
N PHE A 23 -8.92 -2.48 -4.44
CA PHE A 23 -7.74 -2.02 -5.18
C PHE A 23 -6.63 -1.47 -4.25
N ILE A 24 -7.04 -0.80 -3.16
CA ILE A 24 -6.12 -0.33 -2.12
C ILE A 24 -5.66 -1.51 -1.25
N GLU A 25 -6.55 -2.43 -0.86
CA GLU A 25 -6.20 -3.60 -0.05
C GLU A 25 -5.21 -4.54 -0.76
N GLU A 26 -5.38 -4.78 -2.06
CA GLU A 26 -4.44 -5.54 -2.88
C GLU A 26 -3.12 -4.80 -3.17
N ASN A 27 -2.91 -3.57 -2.67
CA ASN A 27 -1.70 -2.74 -2.88
C ASN A 27 -1.27 -2.59 -4.36
N ILE A 28 -2.21 -2.71 -5.30
CA ILE A 28 -1.92 -2.73 -6.74
C ILE A 28 -1.28 -1.41 -7.20
N VAL A 29 -1.72 -0.29 -6.63
CA VAL A 29 -1.17 1.04 -6.92
C VAL A 29 0.33 1.08 -6.70
N ASP A 30 0.78 0.59 -5.56
CA ASP A 30 2.18 0.66 -5.15
C ASP A 30 3.02 -0.35 -5.92
N GLU A 31 2.48 -1.54 -6.21
CA GLU A 31 3.14 -2.49 -7.10
C GLU A 31 3.39 -1.92 -8.50
N VAL A 32 2.37 -1.31 -9.11
CA VAL A 32 2.51 -0.71 -10.43
C VAL A 32 3.57 0.38 -10.39
N ARG A 33 3.48 1.31 -9.43
CA ARG A 33 4.47 2.40 -9.27
C ARG A 33 5.89 1.90 -9.05
N ASN A 34 6.07 0.83 -8.27
CA ASN A 34 7.38 0.25 -8.03
C ASN A 34 7.96 -0.46 -9.25
N LYS A 35 7.11 -0.93 -10.17
CA LYS A 35 7.51 -1.59 -11.43
C LYS A 35 7.68 -0.63 -12.59
N LEU A 36 7.21 0.62 -12.50
CA LEU A 36 7.36 1.63 -13.57
C LEU A 36 8.83 1.92 -13.92
N PHE A 37 9.72 1.87 -12.92
CA PHE A 37 11.14 2.18 -13.10
C PHE A 37 12.01 1.18 -12.37
N TYR A 38 13.13 0.81 -12.98
CA TYR A 38 14.13 0.00 -12.30
C TYR A 38 14.72 0.77 -11.10
N LYS A 39 14.66 0.14 -9.93
CA LYS A 39 15.34 0.60 -8.72
C LYS A 39 16.40 -0.42 -8.32
N LYS A 40 17.62 0.07 -8.02
CA LYS A 40 18.70 -0.76 -7.48
C LYS A 40 18.23 -1.45 -6.18
N PRO A 41 18.55 -2.73 -5.95
CA PRO A 41 18.09 -3.48 -4.77
C PRO A 41 18.47 -2.82 -3.43
N SER A 42 19.60 -2.10 -3.37
CA SER A 42 20.00 -1.34 -2.18
C SER A 42 19.02 -0.21 -1.84
N LEU A 43 18.46 0.47 -2.84
CA LEU A 43 17.47 1.52 -2.65
C LEU A 43 16.13 0.95 -2.20
N LEU A 44 15.72 -0.20 -2.76
CA LEU A 44 14.51 -0.91 -2.36
C LEU A 44 14.56 -1.32 -0.87
N ARG A 45 15.71 -1.85 -0.40
CA ARG A 45 15.90 -2.20 1.02
C ARG A 45 15.78 -0.97 1.93
N LYS A 46 16.43 0.14 1.55
CA LYS A 46 16.37 1.40 2.30
C LYS A 46 14.96 1.99 2.37
N GLU A 47 14.19 1.94 1.28
CA GLU A 47 12.80 2.40 1.26
C GLU A 47 11.91 1.53 2.16
N LYS A 48 12.07 0.21 2.12
CA LYS A 48 11.32 -0.73 2.96
C LYS A 48 11.58 -0.52 4.45
N GLU A 49 12.84 -0.33 4.84
CA GLU A 49 13.19 -0.01 6.24
C GLU A 49 12.59 1.33 6.70
N LYS A 50 12.63 2.34 5.83
CA LYS A 50 12.03 3.66 6.11
C LYS A 50 10.52 3.56 6.28
N GLU A 51 9.85 2.76 5.46
CA GLU A 51 8.41 2.52 5.55
C GLU A 51 8.04 1.81 6.86
N LEU A 52 8.77 0.75 7.23
CA LEU A 52 8.60 0.03 8.49
C LEU A 52 8.79 0.94 9.71
N LEU A 53 9.77 1.85 9.65
CA LEU A 53 9.99 2.81 10.73
C LEU A 53 8.83 3.82 10.82
N ARG A 54 8.30 4.26 9.68
CA ARG A 54 7.13 5.16 9.62
C ARG A 54 5.88 4.51 10.21
N THR A 55 5.57 3.27 9.83
CA THR A 55 4.42 2.53 10.38
C THR A 55 4.57 2.29 11.89
N ARG A 56 5.75 1.88 12.35
CA ARG A 56 6.04 1.74 13.80
C ARG A 56 5.86 3.05 14.56
N SER A 57 6.33 4.17 14.00
CA SER A 57 6.19 5.49 14.64
C SER A 57 4.73 5.96 14.73
N ARG A 58 3.90 5.61 13.74
CA ARG A 58 2.45 5.87 13.77
C ARG A 58 1.71 5.04 14.81
N GLN A 59 2.23 3.87 15.16
CA GLN A 59 1.69 2.99 16.20
C GLN A 59 2.15 3.34 17.63
N GLY A 60 2.88 4.45 17.81
CA GLY A 60 3.28 4.92 19.15
C GLY A 60 4.46 4.16 19.77
N TYR A 61 5.16 3.31 19.02
CA TYR A 61 6.33 2.61 19.55
C TYR A 61 7.51 3.58 19.74
N PRO A 62 8.19 3.54 20.90
CA PRO A 62 9.33 4.41 21.16
C PRO A 62 10.46 4.12 20.16
N LYS A 63 11.01 5.18 19.56
CA LYS A 63 12.17 5.06 18.66
C LYS A 63 13.32 4.45 19.47
N LYS A 64 13.82 3.27 19.07
CA LYS A 64 15.11 2.76 19.57
C LYS A 64 16.16 3.80 19.20
N THR A 65 16.65 4.52 20.20
CA THR A 65 17.80 5.41 20.07
C THR A 65 18.98 4.54 19.65
N ILE A 66 19.46 4.74 18.42
CA ILE A 66 20.73 4.20 17.97
C ILE A 66 21.77 4.89 18.86
N ARG A 67 22.26 4.18 19.88
CA ARG A 67 23.46 4.62 20.61
C ARG A 67 24.61 4.52 19.61
N LYS A 68 25.24 5.68 19.36
CA LYS A 68 26.48 5.80 18.60
C LYS A 68 27.61 5.06 19.29
#